data_AF-A0A699YE01-F1
#
_entry.id   AF-A0A699YE01-F1
#
_cell.length_a   1.000
_cell.length_b   1.000
_cell.length_c   1.000
_cell.angle_alpha   90.00
_cell.angle_beta   90.00
_cell.angle_gamma   90.00
#
_symmetry.space_group_name_H-M   'P 1'
#
loop_
_entity.id
_entity.type
_entity.pdbx_description
1 polymer ?
#
loop_
_entity_poly.entity_id
_entity_poly.type
_entity_poly.pdbx_seq_one_letter_code
_entity_poly.pdbx_strand_id
1 'polypeptide(L)'
;VTVRVVQNFYAVTALSWKPDGSKLCVGGMTGSVDVYDACVRRHKYKGKFEFTYVSKSAVIVKELKSGKRIVLKSVYGYEIDRINIYKDRYLIARTTETLLMGDLESCHLSEIPWQGDGNEKFIFDNESVCIVYWAGEMTLVAYGRNEVLGVCRTEHVHPTLLSVMAIQKMVSDGRSPPENRTVLARLAYLIDPQTIRIMGLLTNGTLATINHDTRIDWLERTTLLNFAGYVQWVPQSDVVVAQSRDNLCVWYSINTPDRVSMFPIKGELMDIERNNNRTEVIVDEGINTVSYALDEQLIEALTLIQASITCSAGFGAAMGEQNFERAVRVLEPLELTPETEAQWMELSELALASNQVVIAERCYAALGDITRTRFLHKVVKKAQRAAAEHGGDGYDSYAVRAQLAMLAKQWPAAEALLVAQGKVDECIAMYQDAYKYGLPAHAGSHEQADLGGFLALWEDALRVADQCKHPEAEALRGQYYKWLIQTGQEEKAGLVKEREGDYLGAIALYLTGGLPARAAQ
;
A
#
# COMPACT_ATOMS: atom_id res chain seq x y z
N VAL A 1 -3.84 -28.14 -43.50
CA VAL A 1 -3.80 -29.13 -42.39
C VAL A 1 -2.47 -29.87 -42.48
N THR A 2 -1.55 -29.64 -41.57
CA THR A 2 -0.28 -30.40 -41.49
C THR A 2 -0.56 -31.73 -40.79
N VAL A 3 -0.50 -32.84 -41.52
CA VAL A 3 -0.72 -34.18 -40.95
C VAL A 3 0.58 -34.66 -40.32
N ARG A 4 0.54 -35.02 -39.03
CA ARG A 4 1.66 -35.70 -38.35
C ARG A 4 1.34 -37.19 -38.24
N VAL A 5 2.28 -38.03 -38.67
CA VAL A 5 2.15 -39.49 -38.62
C VAL A 5 2.92 -40.00 -37.41
N VAL A 6 2.24 -40.74 -36.53
CA VAL A 6 2.88 -41.46 -35.42
C VAL A 6 3.31 -42.82 -35.92
N GLN A 7 4.63 -43.07 -35.95
CA GLN A 7 5.16 -44.36 -36.41
C GLN A 7 4.90 -45.45 -35.36
N ASN A 8 4.72 -46.69 -35.83
CA ASN A 8 4.58 -47.90 -34.99
C ASN A 8 3.34 -47.97 -34.09
N PHE A 9 2.28 -47.21 -34.41
CA PHE A 9 1.03 -47.24 -33.63
C PHE A 9 0.10 -48.44 -33.97
N TYR A 10 0.46 -49.24 -34.98
CA TYR A 10 -0.30 -50.40 -35.49
C TYR A 10 -1.81 -50.11 -35.64
N ALA A 11 -2.63 -50.62 -34.71
CA ALA A 11 -4.09 -50.45 -34.70
C ALA A 11 -4.57 -49.87 -33.36
N VAL A 12 -5.55 -48.96 -33.46
CA VAL A 12 -6.24 -48.35 -32.32
C VAL A 12 -7.33 -49.29 -31.84
N THR A 13 -7.27 -49.73 -30.58
CA THR A 13 -8.26 -50.63 -29.96
C THR A 13 -9.37 -49.88 -29.24
N ALA A 14 -9.03 -48.75 -28.62
CA ALA A 14 -9.96 -47.87 -27.92
C ALA A 14 -9.52 -46.40 -28.05
N LEU A 15 -10.47 -45.49 -28.08
CA LEU A 15 -10.21 -44.06 -28.17
C LEU A 15 -11.22 -43.31 -27.30
N SER A 16 -10.74 -42.38 -26.48
CA SER A 16 -11.59 -41.57 -25.62
C SER A 16 -11.04 -40.16 -25.49
N TRP A 17 -11.92 -39.18 -25.65
CA TRP A 17 -11.62 -37.78 -25.38
C TRP A 17 -11.94 -37.47 -23.93
N LYS A 18 -11.08 -36.68 -23.29
CA LYS A 18 -11.46 -36.02 -22.04
C LYS A 18 -12.68 -35.12 -22.32
N PRO A 19 -13.69 -35.04 -21.45
CA PRO A 19 -14.91 -34.26 -21.71
C PRO A 19 -14.68 -32.77 -22.01
N ASP A 20 -13.54 -32.22 -21.62
CA ASP A 20 -13.13 -30.84 -21.90
C ASP A 20 -12.41 -30.65 -23.25
N GLY A 21 -12.15 -31.72 -23.99
CA GLY A 21 -11.44 -31.70 -25.27
C GLY A 21 -9.92 -31.45 -25.18
N SER A 22 -9.35 -31.36 -23.97
CA SER A 22 -7.92 -31.04 -23.79
C SER A 22 -6.98 -32.21 -24.04
N LYS A 23 -7.47 -33.44 -23.90
CA LYS A 23 -6.67 -34.66 -24.03
C LYS A 23 -7.40 -35.74 -24.80
N LEU A 24 -6.63 -36.44 -25.62
CA LEU A 24 -7.05 -37.63 -26.34
C LEU A 24 -6.27 -38.82 -25.82
N CYS A 25 -6.97 -39.81 -25.27
CA CYS A 25 -6.37 -41.07 -24.84
C CYS A 25 -6.64 -42.14 -25.91
N VAL A 26 -5.60 -42.86 -26.31
CA VAL A 26 -5.67 -43.89 -27.35
C VAL A 26 -5.04 -45.18 -26.84
N GLY A 27 -5.75 -46.30 -26.96
CA GLY A 27 -5.25 -47.63 -26.69
C GLY A 27 -4.67 -48.28 -27.94
N GLY A 28 -3.46 -48.81 -27.85
CA GLY A 28 -2.79 -49.56 -28.91
C GLY A 28 -3.03 -51.07 -28.79
N MET A 29 -2.93 -51.78 -29.92
CA MET A 29 -3.04 -53.24 -29.99
C MET A 29 -1.97 -53.98 -29.16
N THR A 30 -0.81 -53.37 -28.94
CA THR A 30 0.30 -53.91 -28.13
C THR A 30 0.13 -53.66 -26.62
N GLY A 31 -1.00 -53.10 -26.19
CA GLY A 31 -1.28 -52.77 -24.78
C GLY A 31 -0.73 -51.42 -24.32
N SER A 32 -0.24 -50.56 -25.23
CA SER A 32 0.14 -49.18 -24.90
C SER A 32 -1.10 -48.30 -24.70
N VAL A 33 -1.00 -47.30 -23.82
CA VAL A 33 -1.98 -46.23 -23.67
C VAL A 33 -1.26 -44.91 -23.85
N ASP A 34 -1.53 -44.25 -24.98
CA ASP A 34 -0.90 -43.00 -25.37
C ASP A 34 -1.86 -41.83 -25.14
N VAL A 35 -1.38 -40.78 -24.47
CA VAL A 35 -2.17 -39.60 -24.13
C VAL A 35 -1.61 -38.39 -24.88
N TYR A 36 -2.42 -37.84 -25.78
CA TYR A 36 -2.08 -36.66 -26.57
C TYR A 36 -2.75 -35.42 -25.99
N ASP A 37 -1.98 -34.36 -25.77
CA ASP A 37 -2.53 -33.04 -25.48
C ASP A 37 -3.04 -32.41 -26.78
N ALA A 38 -4.34 -32.12 -26.84
CA ALA A 38 -4.96 -31.44 -27.96
C ALA A 38 -5.02 -29.94 -27.67
N CYS A 39 -4.40 -29.15 -28.55
CA CYS A 39 -4.50 -27.70 -28.51
C CYS A 39 -4.64 -27.15 -29.92
N VAL A 40 -5.52 -26.16 -30.08
CA VAL A 40 -5.71 -25.42 -31.33
C VAL A 40 -4.51 -24.54 -31.59
N ARG A 41 -4.05 -23.84 -30.54
CA ARG A 41 -2.94 -22.91 -30.60
C ARG A 41 -2.24 -22.86 -29.24
N ARG A 42 -0.91 -22.72 -29.28
CA ARG A 42 -0.10 -22.46 -28.09
C ARG A 42 0.76 -21.23 -28.33
N HIS A 43 0.79 -20.31 -27.37
CA HIS A 43 1.48 -19.04 -27.50
C HIS A 43 2.13 -18.64 -26.17
N LYS A 44 3.40 -18.25 -26.19
CA LYS A 44 4.09 -17.73 -25.01
C LYS A 44 3.85 -16.22 -24.91
N TYR A 45 3.36 -15.77 -23.77
CA TYR A 45 3.09 -14.36 -23.48
C TYR A 45 4.18 -13.79 -22.57
N LYS A 46 4.89 -12.77 -23.08
CA LYS A 46 5.98 -12.05 -22.38
C LYS A 46 7.05 -12.95 -21.74
N GLY A 47 7.24 -14.17 -22.25
CA GLY A 47 8.19 -15.15 -21.69
C GLY A 47 7.88 -15.66 -20.27
N LYS A 48 6.78 -15.19 -19.64
CA LYS A 48 6.37 -15.57 -18.28
C LYS A 48 5.17 -16.49 -18.25
N PHE A 49 4.27 -16.36 -19.23
CA PHE A 49 3.03 -17.12 -19.30
C PHE A 49 2.94 -17.91 -20.61
N GLU A 50 2.20 -19.00 -20.57
CA GLU A 50 1.90 -19.84 -21.72
C GLU A 50 0.37 -19.96 -21.85
N PHE A 51 -0.15 -19.56 -23.01
CA PHE A 51 -1.57 -19.69 -23.37
C PHE A 51 -1.73 -20.92 -24.25
N THR A 52 -2.55 -21.86 -23.81
CA THR A 52 -2.91 -23.07 -24.57
C THR A 52 -4.40 -23.02 -24.86
N TYR A 53 -4.76 -22.73 -26.10
CA TYR A 53 -6.13 -22.69 -26.59
C TYR A 53 -6.61 -24.13 -26.81
N VAL A 54 -7.55 -24.59 -25.99
CA VAL A 54 -8.16 -25.92 -26.09
C VAL A 54 -9.35 -25.88 -27.06
N SER A 55 -10.14 -24.82 -26.97
CA SER A 55 -11.24 -24.52 -27.90
C SER A 55 -11.28 -23.02 -28.20
N LYS A 56 -12.25 -22.59 -29.02
CA LYS A 56 -12.52 -21.16 -29.27
C LYS A 56 -12.95 -20.40 -28.01
N SER A 57 -13.62 -21.08 -27.07
CA SER A 57 -14.18 -20.52 -25.85
C SER A 57 -13.45 -20.93 -24.57
N ALA A 58 -12.35 -21.70 -24.69
CA ALA A 58 -11.58 -22.18 -23.56
C ALA A 58 -10.07 -22.09 -23.79
N VAL A 59 -9.39 -21.40 -22.87
CA VAL A 59 -7.94 -21.18 -22.89
C VAL A 59 -7.35 -21.50 -21.53
N ILE A 60 -6.30 -22.32 -21.53
CA ILE A 60 -5.52 -22.62 -20.34
C ILE A 60 -4.37 -21.62 -20.28
N VAL A 61 -4.28 -20.86 -19.19
CA VAL A 61 -3.17 -19.96 -18.92
C VAL A 61 -2.29 -20.58 -17.85
N LYS A 62 -1.02 -20.80 -18.18
CA LYS A 62 -0.02 -21.39 -17.30
C LYS A 62 1.09 -20.38 -17.02
N GLU A 63 1.41 -20.18 -15.75
CA GLU A 63 2.59 -19.44 -15.33
C GLU A 63 3.82 -20.35 -15.41
N LEU A 64 4.89 -19.89 -16.07
CA LEU A 64 6.08 -20.71 -16.31
C LEU A 64 6.97 -20.87 -15.07
N LYS A 65 6.98 -19.88 -14.16
CA LYS A 65 7.78 -19.92 -12.92
C LYS A 65 7.16 -20.83 -11.87
N SER A 66 5.90 -20.57 -11.50
CA SER A 66 5.21 -21.30 -10.44
C SER A 66 4.62 -22.64 -10.93
N GLY A 67 4.40 -22.78 -12.24
CA GLY A 67 3.64 -23.89 -12.81
C GLY A 67 2.13 -23.83 -12.54
N LYS A 68 1.63 -22.78 -11.86
CA LYS A 68 0.18 -22.57 -11.64
C LYS A 68 -0.54 -22.45 -12.98
N ARG A 69 -1.74 -23.01 -13.04
CA ARG A 69 -2.59 -23.02 -14.23
C ARG A 69 -4.00 -22.59 -13.88
N ILE A 70 -4.57 -21.71 -14.68
CA ILE A 70 -5.98 -21.34 -14.63
C ILE A 70 -6.63 -21.72 -15.96
N VAL A 71 -7.86 -22.24 -15.89
CA VAL A 71 -8.64 -22.57 -17.09
C VAL A 71 -9.67 -21.48 -17.27
N LEU A 72 -9.45 -20.63 -18.27
CA LEU A 72 -10.39 -19.59 -18.64
C LEU A 72 -11.38 -20.17 -19.63
N LYS A 73 -12.64 -20.26 -19.22
CA LYS A 73 -13.73 -20.78 -20.05
C LYS A 73 -14.87 -19.78 -20.04
N SER A 74 -15.31 -19.38 -21.23
CA SER A 74 -16.55 -18.59 -21.35
C SER A 74 -17.75 -19.47 -20.96
N VAL A 75 -18.54 -18.97 -20.03
CA VAL A 75 -19.82 -19.53 -19.57
C VAL A 75 -20.85 -19.46 -20.69
N TYR A 76 -20.85 -18.36 -21.45
CA TYR A 76 -21.76 -18.13 -22.58
C TYR A 76 -21.29 -18.81 -23.87
N GLY A 77 -20.04 -19.27 -23.93
CA GLY A 77 -19.48 -20.00 -25.06
C GLY A 77 -18.98 -19.10 -26.20
N TYR A 78 -18.80 -17.80 -25.96
CA TYR A 78 -18.25 -16.89 -26.95
C TYR A 78 -16.77 -17.16 -27.24
N GLU A 79 -16.32 -16.82 -28.45
CA GLU A 79 -14.92 -16.97 -28.87
C GLU A 79 -14.03 -15.93 -28.17
N ILE A 80 -12.90 -16.37 -27.63
CA ILE A 80 -11.94 -15.51 -26.93
C ILE A 80 -10.94 -14.95 -27.93
N ASP A 81 -11.07 -13.66 -28.23
CA ASP A 81 -10.27 -12.97 -29.25
C ASP A 81 -8.87 -12.60 -28.74
N ARG A 82 -8.81 -12.05 -27.52
CA ARG A 82 -7.57 -11.52 -26.95
C ARG A 82 -7.52 -11.71 -25.45
N ILE A 83 -6.34 -12.04 -24.93
CA ILE A 83 -6.05 -12.18 -23.50
C ILE A 83 -4.86 -11.29 -23.16
N ASN A 84 -5.05 -10.46 -22.14
CA ASN A 84 -4.02 -9.59 -21.56
C ASN A 84 -3.82 -9.93 -20.08
N ILE A 85 -2.56 -9.93 -19.65
CA ILE A 85 -2.20 -10.06 -18.23
C ILE A 85 -1.63 -8.72 -17.75
N TYR A 86 -2.16 -8.26 -16.61
CA TYR A 86 -1.83 -7.02 -15.91
C TYR A 86 -1.23 -7.33 -14.54
N LYS A 87 -0.24 -6.52 -14.14
CA LYS A 87 0.52 -6.68 -12.87
C LYS A 87 1.00 -8.12 -12.61
N ASP A 88 1.24 -8.92 -13.66
CA ASP A 88 1.56 -10.36 -13.60
C ASP A 88 0.58 -11.24 -12.76
N ARG A 89 -0.62 -10.72 -12.43
CA ARG A 89 -1.60 -11.38 -11.55
C ARG A 89 -3.02 -11.35 -12.11
N TYR A 90 -3.44 -10.23 -12.67
CA TYR A 90 -4.81 -10.06 -13.16
C TYR A 90 -4.89 -10.35 -14.64
N LEU A 91 -5.95 -11.04 -15.04
CA LEU A 91 -6.18 -11.45 -16.41
C LEU A 91 -7.45 -10.80 -16.92
N ILE A 92 -7.39 -10.30 -18.15
CA ILE A 92 -8.56 -9.83 -18.89
C ILE A 92 -8.58 -10.49 -20.26
N ALA A 93 -9.69 -11.13 -20.57
CA ALA A 93 -9.94 -11.76 -21.85
C ALA A 93 -11.20 -11.17 -22.49
N ARG A 94 -11.05 -10.68 -23.73
CA ARG A 94 -12.18 -10.18 -24.51
C ARG A 94 -12.75 -11.28 -25.37
N THR A 95 -14.08 -11.37 -25.39
CA THR A 95 -14.83 -12.14 -26.37
C THR A 95 -15.61 -11.20 -27.29
N THR A 96 -16.37 -11.77 -28.21
CA THR A 96 -17.22 -11.02 -29.14
C THR A 96 -18.27 -10.14 -28.45
N GLU A 97 -18.82 -10.57 -27.30
CA GLU A 97 -19.92 -9.86 -26.60
C GLU A 97 -19.74 -9.80 -25.08
N THR A 98 -18.67 -10.38 -24.54
CA THR A 98 -18.40 -10.44 -23.09
C THR A 98 -16.96 -10.05 -22.77
N LEU A 99 -16.76 -9.65 -21.52
CA LEU A 99 -15.47 -9.41 -20.93
C LEU A 99 -15.26 -10.41 -19.79
N LEU A 100 -14.24 -11.25 -19.92
CA LEU A 100 -13.77 -12.12 -18.86
C LEU A 100 -12.66 -11.42 -18.09
N MET A 101 -12.74 -11.50 -16.77
CA MET A 101 -11.70 -11.03 -15.87
C MET A 101 -11.41 -12.09 -14.82
N GLY A 102 -10.16 -12.11 -14.36
CA GLY A 102 -9.72 -13.14 -13.45
C GLY A 102 -8.54 -12.71 -12.61
N ASP A 103 -8.46 -13.27 -11.41
CA ASP A 103 -7.28 -13.21 -10.57
C ASP A 103 -6.57 -14.57 -10.60
N LEU A 104 -5.30 -14.57 -11.00
CA LEU A 104 -4.47 -15.78 -11.07
C LEU A 104 -4.15 -16.35 -9.68
N GLU A 105 -4.16 -15.50 -8.64
CA GLU A 105 -3.83 -15.94 -7.29
C GLU A 105 -5.01 -16.61 -6.62
N SER A 106 -6.16 -15.92 -6.56
CA SER A 106 -7.38 -16.49 -5.98
C SER A 106 -8.11 -17.46 -6.91
N CYS A 107 -7.72 -17.53 -8.19
CA CYS A 107 -8.34 -18.36 -9.23
C CYS A 107 -9.84 -18.08 -9.48
N HIS A 108 -10.34 -16.92 -9.06
CA HIS A 108 -11.70 -16.49 -9.34
C HIS A 108 -11.77 -15.87 -10.73
N LEU A 109 -12.74 -16.33 -11.53
CA LEU A 109 -13.06 -15.81 -12.85
C LEU A 109 -14.45 -15.20 -12.81
N SER A 110 -14.64 -14.07 -13.49
CA SER A 110 -15.94 -13.48 -13.74
C SER A 110 -16.08 -13.13 -15.22
N GLU A 111 -17.27 -13.34 -15.76
CA GLU A 111 -17.62 -12.98 -17.13
C GLU A 111 -18.85 -12.07 -17.10
N ILE A 112 -18.74 -10.90 -17.71
CA ILE A 112 -19.84 -9.95 -17.82
C ILE A 112 -20.17 -9.65 -19.29
N PRO A 113 -21.44 -9.39 -19.65
CA PRO A 113 -21.79 -8.81 -20.94
C PRO A 113 -21.08 -7.48 -21.14
N TRP A 114 -20.38 -7.32 -22.26
CA TRP A 114 -19.57 -6.13 -22.53
C TRP A 114 -19.38 -5.91 -24.03
N GLN A 115 -19.68 -4.70 -24.50
CA GLN A 115 -19.53 -4.30 -25.90
C GLN A 115 -18.57 -3.11 -26.00
N GLY A 116 -17.29 -3.36 -25.72
CA GLY A 116 -16.25 -2.34 -25.75
C GLY A 116 -15.30 -2.46 -26.94
N ASP A 117 -14.83 -1.31 -27.43
CA ASP A 117 -14.01 -1.22 -28.65
C ASP A 117 -12.52 -1.55 -28.46
N GLY A 118 -12.06 -1.78 -27.23
CA GLY A 118 -10.64 -2.02 -26.95
C GLY A 118 -9.86 -0.91 -26.27
N ASN A 119 -10.46 0.24 -26.06
CA ASN A 119 -9.84 1.39 -25.41
C ASN A 119 -10.21 1.53 -23.93
N GLU A 120 -10.69 0.46 -23.30
CA GLU A 120 -11.02 0.42 -21.87
C GLU A 120 -9.75 0.49 -21.03
N LYS A 121 -9.84 1.23 -19.92
CA LYS A 121 -8.79 1.28 -18.90
C LYS A 121 -9.20 0.38 -17.74
N PHE A 122 -8.24 -0.36 -17.20
CA PHE A 122 -8.47 -1.30 -16.11
C PHE A 122 -7.65 -0.91 -14.89
N ILE A 123 -8.29 -0.82 -13.74
CA ILE A 123 -7.67 -0.48 -12.45
C ILE A 123 -7.80 -1.69 -11.52
N PHE A 124 -6.67 -2.05 -10.89
CA PHE A 124 -6.48 -3.28 -10.12
C PHE A 124 -5.87 -3.01 -8.75
N ASP A 125 -6.37 -1.99 -8.04
CA ASP A 125 -5.82 -1.61 -6.73
C ASP A 125 -6.48 -2.38 -5.59
N ASN A 126 -7.69 -2.89 -5.81
CA ASN A 126 -8.37 -3.80 -4.90
C ASN A 126 -8.23 -5.24 -5.38
N GLU A 127 -7.87 -6.14 -4.48
CA GLU A 127 -7.67 -7.56 -4.82
C GLU A 127 -8.96 -8.26 -5.22
N SER A 128 -10.09 -7.85 -4.64
CA SER A 128 -11.39 -8.49 -4.84
C SER A 128 -12.22 -7.91 -5.99
N VAL A 129 -11.87 -6.71 -6.50
CA VAL A 129 -12.70 -5.96 -7.45
C VAL A 129 -11.84 -5.42 -8.61
N CYS A 130 -12.30 -5.65 -9.83
CA CYS A 130 -11.80 -5.00 -11.03
C CYS A 130 -12.66 -3.78 -11.37
N ILE A 131 -12.01 -2.66 -11.68
CA ILE A 131 -12.68 -1.45 -12.16
C ILE A 131 -12.37 -1.30 -13.64
N VAL A 132 -13.42 -1.18 -14.44
CA VAL A 132 -13.36 -0.96 -15.90
C VAL A 132 -13.82 0.46 -16.18
N TYR A 133 -12.98 1.28 -16.79
CA TYR A 133 -13.35 2.63 -17.22
C TYR A 133 -13.42 2.71 -18.74
N TRP A 134 -14.57 3.13 -19.25
CA TRP A 134 -14.82 3.28 -20.68
C TRP A 134 -15.84 4.40 -20.94
N ALA A 135 -15.55 5.25 -21.93
CA ALA A 135 -16.45 6.31 -22.39
C ALA A 135 -17.03 7.24 -21.30
N GLY A 136 -16.29 7.52 -20.23
CA GLY A 136 -16.75 8.37 -19.11
C GLY A 136 -17.51 7.61 -18.01
N GLU A 137 -17.71 6.31 -18.20
CA GLU A 137 -18.36 5.42 -17.24
C GLU A 137 -17.33 4.49 -16.59
N MET A 138 -17.52 4.26 -15.29
CA MET A 138 -16.73 3.37 -14.46
C MET A 138 -17.63 2.25 -13.96
N THR A 139 -17.33 1.03 -14.39
CA THR A 139 -18.04 -0.20 -14.06
C THR A 139 -17.21 -1.04 -13.10
N LEU A 140 -17.82 -1.46 -11.99
CA LEU A 140 -17.16 -2.27 -10.98
C LEU A 140 -17.64 -3.72 -11.08
N VAL A 141 -16.70 -4.66 -11.03
CA VAL A 141 -16.97 -6.09 -11.12
C VAL A 141 -16.13 -6.84 -10.09
N ALA A 142 -16.77 -7.66 -9.26
CA ALA A 142 -16.04 -8.53 -8.34
C ALA A 142 -15.52 -9.77 -9.07
N TYR A 143 -14.31 -10.20 -8.74
CA TYR A 143 -13.82 -11.49 -9.19
C TYR A 143 -14.69 -12.62 -8.62
N GLY A 144 -15.06 -13.59 -9.47
CA GLY A 144 -15.90 -14.71 -9.08
C GLY A 144 -17.41 -14.43 -9.12
N ARG A 145 -17.84 -13.22 -9.53
CA ARG A 145 -19.25 -12.88 -9.79
C ARG A 145 -19.44 -12.45 -11.23
N ASN A 146 -20.33 -13.12 -11.96
CA ASN A 146 -20.65 -12.83 -13.36
C ASN A 146 -21.64 -11.65 -13.52
N GLU A 147 -21.63 -10.71 -12.58
CA GLU A 147 -22.56 -9.60 -12.52
C GLU A 147 -21.80 -8.29 -12.27
N VAL A 148 -22.30 -7.22 -12.87
CA VAL A 148 -21.81 -5.87 -12.62
C VAL A 148 -22.28 -5.43 -11.25
N LEU A 149 -21.33 -5.08 -10.37
CA LEU A 149 -21.63 -4.60 -9.02
C LEU A 149 -22.21 -3.19 -9.02
N GLY A 150 -21.78 -2.34 -9.95
CA GLY A 150 -22.28 -0.98 -10.03
C GLY A 150 -21.64 -0.21 -11.18
N VAL A 151 -22.34 0.82 -11.63
CA VAL A 151 -21.88 1.74 -12.69
C VAL A 151 -21.98 3.16 -12.16
N CYS A 152 -20.93 3.94 -12.38
CA CYS A 152 -20.87 5.34 -12.00
C CYS A 152 -20.16 6.17 -13.06
N ARG A 153 -20.49 7.45 -13.14
CA ARG A 153 -19.84 8.41 -14.06
C ARG A 153 -18.91 9.30 -13.26
N THR A 154 -17.65 9.39 -13.69
CA THR A 154 -16.64 10.28 -13.10
C THR A 154 -15.53 10.58 -14.10
N GLU A 155 -15.01 11.80 -14.04
CA GLU A 155 -13.81 12.22 -14.77
C GLU A 155 -12.52 11.95 -13.95
N HIS A 156 -12.65 11.80 -12.63
CA HIS A 156 -11.56 11.65 -11.68
C HIS A 156 -11.25 10.17 -11.41
N VAL A 157 -10.68 9.50 -12.41
CA VAL A 157 -10.47 8.04 -12.43
C VAL A 157 -9.11 7.62 -11.82
N HIS A 158 -8.44 8.53 -11.10
CA HIS A 158 -7.13 8.21 -10.53
C HIS A 158 -7.28 7.24 -9.33
N PRO A 159 -6.44 6.18 -9.22
CA PRO A 159 -6.42 5.26 -8.08
C PRO A 159 -6.56 5.90 -6.71
N THR A 160 -5.87 7.01 -6.48
CA THR A 160 -5.84 7.69 -5.17
C THR A 160 -7.14 8.42 -4.84
N LEU A 161 -8.00 8.65 -5.83
CA LEU A 161 -9.26 9.39 -5.68
C LEU A 161 -10.46 8.44 -5.60
N LEU A 162 -10.21 7.14 -5.60
CA LEU A 162 -11.22 6.08 -5.61
C LEU A 162 -10.97 5.16 -4.43
N SER A 163 -11.96 5.07 -3.54
CA SER A 163 -11.92 4.08 -2.47
C SER A 163 -13.05 3.07 -2.68
N VAL A 164 -12.67 1.87 -3.10
CA VAL A 164 -13.58 0.72 -3.15
C VAL A 164 -13.35 -0.11 -1.91
N MET A 165 -14.42 -0.37 -1.18
CA MET A 165 -14.40 -1.27 -0.05
C MET A 165 -15.39 -2.41 -0.32
N ALA A 166 -14.87 -3.62 -0.42
CA ALA A 166 -15.65 -4.85 -0.45
C ALA A 166 -15.29 -5.68 0.79
N ILE A 167 -16.10 -5.63 1.85
CA ILE A 167 -15.83 -6.39 3.08
C ILE A 167 -16.30 -7.84 2.92
N GLN A 168 -15.41 -8.72 2.45
CA GLN A 168 -15.69 -10.16 2.41
C GLN A 168 -15.58 -10.80 3.80
N LYS A 169 -16.54 -10.54 4.69
CA LYS A 169 -16.63 -11.23 5.99
C LYS A 169 -17.68 -12.33 6.00
N MET A 170 -17.24 -13.51 6.42
CA MET A 170 -18.10 -14.65 6.75
C MET A 170 -18.86 -14.34 8.03
N VAL A 171 -20.09 -13.82 7.94
CA VAL A 171 -21.01 -13.93 9.07
C VAL A 171 -21.50 -15.38 9.07
N SER A 172 -20.99 -16.17 10.01
CA SER A 172 -21.43 -17.54 10.27
C SER A 172 -22.78 -17.53 10.99
N ASP A 173 -23.84 -17.14 10.28
CA ASP A 173 -25.17 -17.64 10.65
C ASP A 173 -25.37 -18.93 9.85
N GLY A 174 -25.35 -20.06 10.56
CA GLY A 174 -25.37 -21.42 10.00
C GLY A 174 -26.67 -21.81 9.29
N ARG A 175 -27.35 -20.88 8.61
CA ARG A 175 -28.65 -21.08 7.95
C ARG A 175 -28.67 -20.71 6.46
N SER A 176 -27.64 -20.07 5.90
CA SER A 176 -27.58 -19.75 4.47
C SER A 176 -26.48 -20.54 3.74
N PRO A 177 -26.74 -21.03 2.50
CA PRO A 177 -25.72 -21.67 1.68
C PRO A 177 -24.55 -20.70 1.43
N PRO A 178 -23.30 -21.21 1.39
CA PRO A 178 -22.07 -20.39 1.38
C PRO A 178 -21.94 -19.45 0.18
N GLU A 179 -22.74 -19.63 -0.88
CA GLU A 179 -22.66 -18.90 -2.14
C GLU A 179 -23.35 -17.51 -2.11
N ASN A 180 -24.25 -17.24 -1.15
CA ASN A 180 -25.05 -16.00 -1.10
C ASN A 180 -24.77 -15.12 0.14
N ARG A 181 -23.57 -15.19 0.73
CA ARG A 181 -23.19 -14.28 1.82
C ARG A 181 -22.86 -12.89 1.27
N THR A 182 -23.79 -11.96 1.36
CA THR A 182 -23.62 -10.59 0.84
C THR A 182 -22.80 -9.72 1.77
N VAL A 183 -21.66 -9.34 1.22
CA VAL A 183 -20.63 -8.40 1.68
C VAL A 183 -21.11 -6.98 1.49
N LEU A 184 -20.91 -6.10 2.48
CA LEU A 184 -21.05 -4.65 2.26
C LEU A 184 -20.00 -4.22 1.22
N ALA A 185 -20.48 -3.85 0.04
CA ALA A 185 -19.68 -3.29 -1.04
C ALA A 185 -20.07 -1.82 -1.21
N ARG A 186 -19.12 -0.92 -0.97
CA ARG A 186 -19.31 0.53 -1.07
C ARG A 186 -18.19 1.14 -1.90
N LEU A 187 -18.54 2.15 -2.68
CA LEU A 187 -17.62 2.93 -3.48
C LEU A 187 -17.69 4.39 -3.03
N ALA A 188 -16.55 4.98 -2.71
CA ALA A 188 -16.40 6.43 -2.57
C ALA A 188 -15.59 6.95 -3.76
N TYR A 189 -16.13 7.98 -4.43
CA TYR A 189 -15.51 8.58 -5.60
C TYR A 189 -15.83 10.07 -5.69
N LEU A 190 -14.98 10.82 -6.38
CA LEU A 190 -15.22 12.23 -6.69
C LEU A 190 -16.09 12.35 -7.94
N ILE A 191 -17.15 13.15 -7.85
CA ILE A 191 -17.97 13.52 -9.02
C ILE A 191 -17.36 14.74 -9.69
N ASP A 192 -17.05 15.73 -8.88
CA ASP A 192 -16.35 16.96 -9.23
C ASP A 192 -15.24 17.18 -8.19
N PRO A 193 -14.35 18.18 -8.36
CA PRO A 193 -13.25 18.43 -7.43
C PRO A 193 -13.66 18.81 -6.00
N GLN A 194 -14.95 19.02 -5.71
CA GLN A 194 -15.47 19.52 -4.43
C GLN A 194 -16.54 18.61 -3.81
N THR A 195 -16.90 17.51 -4.48
CA THR A 195 -18.04 16.67 -4.10
C THR A 195 -17.64 15.20 -4.15
N ILE A 196 -17.57 14.59 -2.96
CA ILE A 196 -17.42 13.15 -2.79
C ILE A 196 -18.81 12.51 -2.77
N ARG A 197 -18.99 11.44 -3.54
CA ARG A 197 -20.18 10.58 -3.44
C ARG A 197 -19.82 9.20 -2.96
N ILE A 198 -20.64 8.72 -2.03
CA ILE A 198 -20.58 7.37 -1.50
C ILE A 198 -21.77 6.60 -2.06
N MET A 199 -21.49 5.54 -2.80
CA MET A 199 -22.48 4.65 -3.41
C MET A 199 -22.43 3.28 -2.75
N GLY A 200 -23.60 2.72 -2.46
CA GLY A 200 -23.75 1.31 -2.10
C GLY A 200 -23.83 0.49 -3.38
N LEU A 201 -22.86 -0.41 -3.60
CA LEU A 201 -22.81 -1.19 -4.83
C LEU A 201 -23.93 -2.23 -4.89
N LEU A 202 -24.32 -2.83 -3.75
CA LEU A 202 -25.44 -3.79 -3.74
C LEU A 202 -26.80 -3.15 -4.06
N THR A 203 -27.02 -1.91 -3.62
CA THR A 203 -28.30 -1.21 -3.80
C THR A 203 -28.30 -0.32 -5.04
N ASN A 204 -27.14 -0.12 -5.68
CA ASN A 204 -26.88 0.93 -6.66
C ASN A 204 -27.39 2.31 -6.22
N GLY A 205 -27.47 2.53 -4.91
CA GLY A 205 -28.02 3.72 -4.29
C GLY A 205 -26.93 4.69 -3.85
N THR A 206 -27.21 5.98 -3.96
CA THR A 206 -26.38 7.00 -3.32
C THR A 206 -26.61 6.94 -1.80
N LEU A 207 -25.57 6.64 -1.04
CA LEU A 207 -25.61 6.58 0.42
C LEU A 207 -25.35 7.95 1.04
N ALA A 208 -24.40 8.71 0.49
CA ALA A 208 -24.09 10.06 0.96
C ALA A 208 -23.44 10.89 -0.15
N THR A 209 -23.63 12.20 -0.07
CA THR A 209 -22.92 13.20 -0.88
C THR A 209 -22.31 14.21 0.08
N ILE A 210 -21.00 14.42 0.00
CA ILE A 210 -20.22 15.23 0.93
C ILE A 210 -19.53 16.31 0.11
N ASN A 211 -19.78 17.57 0.46
CA ASN A 211 -19.15 18.72 -0.18
C ASN A 211 -17.92 19.16 0.65
N HIS A 212 -16.86 19.58 -0.03
CA HIS A 212 -15.63 20.07 0.58
C HIS A 212 -15.01 21.19 -0.26
N ASP A 213 -14.31 22.11 0.41
CA ASP A 213 -13.76 23.32 -0.24
C ASP A 213 -12.27 23.17 -0.62
N THR A 214 -11.64 22.07 -0.24
CA THR A 214 -10.21 21.81 -0.47
C THR A 214 -9.98 20.82 -1.60
N ARG A 215 -8.81 20.89 -2.25
CA ARG A 215 -8.42 19.88 -3.24
C ARG A 215 -8.09 18.58 -2.52
N ILE A 216 -8.67 17.47 -2.99
CA ILE A 216 -8.38 16.12 -2.49
C ILE A 216 -7.31 15.48 -3.36
N ASP A 217 -6.22 15.07 -2.73
CA ASP A 217 -5.15 14.30 -3.37
C ASP A 217 -5.29 12.79 -3.12
N TRP A 218 -5.87 12.41 -1.98
CA TRP A 218 -6.10 11.03 -1.58
C TRP A 218 -7.46 10.85 -0.89
N LEU A 219 -8.21 9.83 -1.29
CA LEU A 219 -9.50 9.46 -0.72
C LEU A 219 -9.44 8.00 -0.26
N GLU A 220 -9.62 7.79 1.05
CA GLU A 220 -9.69 6.47 1.65
C GLU A 220 -10.90 6.36 2.56
N ARG A 221 -11.51 5.17 2.56
CA ARG A 221 -12.66 4.85 3.37
C ARG A 221 -12.37 3.58 4.16
N THR A 222 -12.45 3.70 5.48
CA THR A 222 -12.28 2.58 6.42
C THR A 222 -13.55 2.36 7.22
N THR A 223 -13.87 1.10 7.54
CA THR A 223 -15.01 0.78 8.42
C THR A 223 -14.50 0.59 9.83
N LEU A 224 -14.86 1.52 10.73
CA LEU A 224 -14.47 1.47 12.15
C LEU A 224 -15.29 0.44 12.93
N LEU A 225 -16.62 0.49 12.80
CA LEU A 225 -17.54 -0.33 13.57
C LEU A 225 -18.74 -0.75 12.72
N ASN A 226 -19.17 -2.01 12.89
CA ASN A 226 -20.39 -2.53 12.25
C ASN A 226 -21.55 -2.44 13.23
N PHE A 227 -22.74 -2.11 12.72
CA PHE A 227 -23.99 -2.04 13.51
C PHE A 227 -23.90 -1.10 14.71
N ALA A 228 -23.33 0.10 14.51
CA ALA A 228 -23.33 1.12 15.54
C ALA A 228 -24.75 1.66 15.76
N GLY A 229 -25.22 1.67 17.00
CA GLY A 229 -26.53 2.24 17.38
C GLY A 229 -26.49 3.76 17.49
N TYR A 230 -25.33 4.29 17.88
CA TYR A 230 -25.07 5.71 18.07
C TYR A 230 -23.65 6.02 17.59
N VAL A 231 -23.43 7.19 16.97
CA VAL A 231 -22.11 7.69 16.58
C VAL A 231 -22.12 9.22 16.67
N GLN A 232 -21.15 9.79 17.39
CA GLN A 232 -20.96 11.24 17.44
C GLN A 232 -19.48 11.56 17.65
N TRP A 233 -19.06 12.71 17.14
CA TRP A 233 -17.77 13.32 17.45
C TRP A 233 -17.86 14.05 18.78
N VAL A 234 -16.82 13.95 19.60
CA VAL A 234 -16.71 14.75 20.81
C VAL A 234 -16.65 16.24 20.41
N PRO A 235 -17.49 17.12 20.97
CA PRO A 235 -17.43 18.54 20.64
C PRO A 235 -16.03 19.13 20.85
N GLN A 236 -15.56 19.87 19.84
CA GLN A 236 -14.24 20.53 19.84
C GLN A 236 -13.05 19.55 19.97
N SER A 237 -13.20 18.29 19.58
CA SER A 237 -12.11 17.31 19.56
C SER A 237 -12.31 16.30 18.43
N ASP A 238 -11.22 15.73 17.92
CA ASP A 238 -11.24 14.71 16.87
C ASP A 238 -11.37 13.29 17.44
N VAL A 239 -12.02 13.15 18.60
CA VAL A 239 -12.34 11.87 19.21
C VAL A 239 -13.73 11.43 18.77
N VAL A 240 -13.83 10.17 18.32
CA VAL A 240 -15.12 9.58 17.91
C VAL A 240 -15.59 8.64 18.98
N VAL A 241 -16.88 8.72 19.29
CA VAL A 241 -17.56 7.82 20.22
C VAL A 241 -18.70 7.13 19.48
N ALA A 242 -18.79 5.82 19.65
CA ALA A 242 -19.87 5.03 19.08
C ALA A 242 -20.40 3.97 20.06
N GLN A 243 -21.66 3.59 19.89
CA GLN A 243 -22.26 2.46 20.58
C GLN A 243 -22.22 1.20 19.72
N SER A 244 -21.69 0.11 20.26
CA SER A 244 -21.92 -1.24 19.72
C SER A 244 -22.55 -2.12 20.79
N ARG A 245 -23.87 -2.36 20.68
CA ARG A 245 -24.63 -3.14 21.66
C ARG A 245 -24.45 -2.55 23.07
N ASP A 246 -23.98 -3.36 24.02
CA ASP A 246 -23.73 -2.97 25.40
C ASP A 246 -22.32 -2.39 25.62
N ASN A 247 -21.59 -2.05 24.55
CA ASN A 247 -20.25 -1.47 24.64
C ASN A 247 -20.21 -0.08 24.02
N LEU A 248 -19.64 0.87 24.76
CA LEU A 248 -19.17 2.16 24.32
C LEU A 248 -17.77 1.98 23.70
N CYS A 249 -17.63 2.33 22.43
CA CYS A 249 -16.38 2.32 21.70
C CYS A 249 -15.87 3.76 21.51
N VAL A 250 -14.64 4.02 21.93
CA VAL A 250 -14.01 5.35 21.85
C VAL A 250 -12.72 5.23 21.05
N TRP A 251 -12.55 6.10 20.06
CA TRP A 251 -11.32 6.24 19.28
C TRP A 251 -10.64 7.55 19.65
N TYR A 252 -9.56 7.47 20.44
CA TYR A 252 -8.72 8.61 20.81
C TYR A 252 -7.71 9.00 19.72
N SER A 253 -7.55 8.18 18.67
CA SER A 253 -6.84 8.53 17.44
C SER A 253 -7.48 7.81 16.26
N ILE A 254 -7.90 8.55 15.25
CA ILE A 254 -8.61 8.01 14.07
C ILE A 254 -7.64 7.43 13.05
N ASN A 255 -6.39 7.87 13.08
CA ASN A 255 -5.34 7.39 12.19
C ASN A 255 -4.99 5.92 12.45
N THR A 256 -5.33 5.39 13.62
CA THR A 256 -5.18 3.98 13.98
C THR A 256 -6.53 3.35 14.34
N PRO A 257 -7.37 2.99 13.36
CA PRO A 257 -8.74 2.51 13.58
C PRO A 257 -8.82 1.22 14.41
N ASP A 258 -7.73 0.44 14.44
CA ASP A 258 -7.63 -0.81 15.21
C ASP A 258 -7.49 -0.58 16.72
N ARG A 259 -7.09 0.63 17.15
CA ARG A 259 -6.88 1.00 18.57
C ARG A 259 -8.17 1.60 19.15
N VAL A 260 -9.14 0.73 19.48
CA VAL A 260 -10.43 1.12 20.08
C VAL A 260 -10.47 0.83 21.57
N SER A 261 -10.83 1.83 22.37
CA SER A 261 -11.10 1.65 23.80
C SER A 261 -12.58 1.27 23.98
N MET A 262 -12.84 0.15 24.65
CA MET A 262 -14.20 -0.36 24.85
C MET A 262 -14.57 -0.34 26.33
N PHE A 263 -15.71 0.28 26.64
CA PHE A 263 -16.28 0.34 27.98
C PHE A 263 -17.68 -0.31 27.99
N PRO A 264 -17.97 -1.24 28.90
CA PRO A 264 -19.31 -1.81 29.01
C PRO A 264 -20.28 -0.76 29.58
N ILE A 265 -21.42 -0.59 28.94
CA ILE A 265 -22.50 0.33 29.34
C ILE A 265 -23.82 -0.43 29.49
N LYS A 266 -24.74 0.08 30.32
CA LYS A 266 -26.04 -0.55 30.59
C LYS A 266 -27.21 0.32 30.12
N GLY A 267 -27.24 0.66 28.84
CA GLY A 267 -28.30 1.50 28.29
C GLY A 267 -27.99 1.97 26.87
N GLU A 268 -28.79 2.91 26.39
CA GLU A 268 -28.60 3.54 25.08
C GLU A 268 -27.91 4.90 25.20
N LEU A 269 -26.99 5.18 24.30
CA LEU A 269 -26.25 6.44 24.25
C LEU A 269 -27.14 7.57 23.73
N MET A 270 -27.20 8.67 24.48
CA MET A 270 -28.02 9.83 24.14
C MET A 270 -27.19 10.98 23.57
N ASP A 271 -26.22 11.47 24.35
CA ASP A 271 -25.45 12.67 24.00
C ASP A 271 -24.06 12.66 24.65
N ILE A 272 -23.19 13.52 24.14
CA ILE A 272 -21.85 13.76 24.68
C ILE A 272 -21.75 15.22 25.09
N GLU A 273 -21.57 15.45 26.39
CA GLU A 273 -21.40 16.79 26.93
C GLU A 273 -19.93 17.03 27.31
N ARG A 274 -19.42 18.18 26.90
CA ARG A 274 -18.09 18.65 27.31
C ARG A 274 -18.26 19.92 28.15
N ASN A 275 -18.14 19.79 29.47
CA ASN A 275 -18.30 20.87 30.43
C ASN A 275 -17.05 20.98 31.32
N ASN A 276 -16.48 22.19 31.45
CA ASN A 276 -15.38 22.51 32.38
C ASN A 276 -14.19 21.52 32.33
N ASN A 277 -13.64 21.23 31.15
CA ASN A 277 -12.56 20.25 30.95
C ASN A 277 -12.92 18.84 31.46
N ARG A 278 -14.18 18.45 31.30
CA ARG A 278 -14.60 17.07 31.50
C ARG A 278 -15.54 16.68 30.39
N THR A 279 -15.18 15.62 29.70
CA THR A 279 -16.00 15.01 28.67
C THR A 279 -16.76 13.85 29.28
N GLU A 280 -18.09 13.95 29.30
CA GLU A 280 -18.99 12.93 29.83
C GLU A 280 -19.96 12.48 28.75
N VAL A 281 -20.18 11.17 28.73
CA VAL A 281 -21.10 10.52 27.81
C VAL A 281 -22.36 10.15 28.58
N ILE A 282 -23.51 10.64 28.12
CA ILE A 282 -24.79 10.45 28.79
C ILE A 282 -25.48 9.22 28.20
N VAL A 283 -25.77 8.25 29.07
CA VAL A 283 -26.45 6.99 28.74
C VAL A 283 -27.79 6.93 29.47
N ASP A 284 -28.84 6.55 28.75
CA ASP A 284 -30.16 6.29 29.32
C ASP A 284 -30.29 4.81 29.70
N GLU A 285 -30.39 4.53 31.00
CA GLU A 285 -30.66 3.18 31.53
C GLU A 285 -32.17 2.94 31.73
N GLY A 286 -33.02 3.83 31.20
CA GLY A 286 -34.48 3.76 31.17
C GLY A 286 -35.17 4.41 32.38
N ILE A 287 -34.62 4.27 33.59
CA ILE A 287 -35.15 4.92 34.80
C ILE A 287 -34.32 6.15 35.17
N ASN A 288 -33.00 6.10 34.93
CA ASN A 288 -32.05 7.16 35.24
C ASN A 288 -31.12 7.39 34.04
N THR A 289 -30.65 8.63 33.90
CA THR A 289 -29.51 8.96 33.04
C THR A 289 -28.22 8.82 33.85
N VAL A 290 -27.25 8.10 33.31
CA VAL A 290 -25.93 7.87 33.92
C VAL A 290 -24.88 8.51 33.02
N SER A 291 -23.97 9.29 33.61
CA SER A 291 -22.85 9.87 32.88
C SER A 291 -21.59 9.02 33.06
N TYR A 292 -20.98 8.64 31.93
CA TYR A 292 -19.72 7.92 31.86
C TYR A 292 -18.62 8.93 31.49
N ALA A 293 -17.68 9.17 32.41
CA ALA A 293 -16.56 10.09 32.16
C ALA A 293 -15.51 9.42 31.27
N LEU A 294 -15.08 10.13 30.23
CA LEU A 294 -13.96 9.73 29.38
C LEU A 294 -12.63 10.25 29.95
N ASP A 295 -11.53 9.77 29.38
CA ASP A 295 -10.19 10.24 29.76
C ASP A 295 -9.94 11.63 29.16
N GLU A 296 -10.09 12.67 29.99
CA GLU A 296 -9.86 14.04 29.54
C GLU A 296 -8.41 14.28 29.12
N GLN A 297 -7.42 13.60 29.72
CA GLN A 297 -6.01 13.88 29.39
C GLN A 297 -5.70 13.47 27.95
N LEU A 298 -6.25 12.34 27.49
CA LEU A 298 -6.14 11.90 26.10
C LEU A 298 -6.93 12.79 25.14
N ILE A 299 -8.13 13.26 25.54
CA ILE A 299 -8.97 14.16 24.72
C ILE A 299 -8.32 15.54 24.60
N GLU A 300 -7.81 16.10 25.71
CA GLU A 300 -7.12 17.38 25.76
C GLU A 300 -5.84 17.34 24.94
N ALA A 301 -5.03 16.29 25.09
CA ALA A 301 -3.83 16.11 24.28
C ALA A 301 -4.13 16.11 22.77
N LEU A 302 -5.11 15.31 22.32
CA LEU A 302 -5.50 15.29 20.90
C LEU A 302 -6.04 16.64 20.44
N THR A 303 -6.88 17.29 21.25
CA THR A 303 -7.44 18.60 20.92
C THR A 303 -6.33 19.63 20.70
N LEU A 304 -5.30 19.62 21.56
CA LEU A 304 -4.15 20.52 21.43
C LEU A 304 -3.28 20.20 20.21
N ILE A 305 -3.05 18.91 19.95
CA ILE A 305 -2.35 18.46 18.73
C ILE A 305 -3.06 19.01 17.49
N GLN A 306 -4.38 18.87 17.43
CA GLN A 306 -5.16 19.27 16.26
C GLN A 306 -5.37 20.78 16.13
N ALA A 307 -5.53 21.49 17.25
CA ALA A 307 -5.53 22.95 17.27
C ALA A 307 -4.23 23.51 16.66
N SER A 308 -3.10 22.81 16.86
CA SER A 308 -1.80 23.21 16.29
C SER A 308 -1.79 23.14 14.75
N ILE A 309 -2.47 22.16 14.15
CA ILE A 309 -2.63 22.08 12.68
C ILE A 309 -3.42 23.29 12.17
N THR A 310 -4.56 23.58 12.80
CA THR A 310 -5.48 24.65 12.35
C THR A 310 -4.83 26.04 12.49
N CYS A 311 -4.01 26.25 13.52
CA CYS A 311 -3.30 27.51 13.73
C CYS A 311 -2.05 27.69 12.84
N SER A 312 -1.52 26.62 12.24
CA SER A 312 -0.34 26.68 11.35
C SER A 312 -0.59 27.41 10.02
N ALA A 313 -1.85 27.55 9.61
CA ALA A 313 -2.25 28.15 8.34
C ALA A 313 -2.53 29.67 8.40
N GLY A 314 -2.26 30.35 9.52
CA GLY A 314 -2.55 31.79 9.70
C GLY A 314 -1.62 32.53 10.65
N PHE A 315 -2.01 33.75 11.07
CA PHE A 315 -1.29 34.67 11.98
C PHE A 315 -0.96 34.09 13.38
N GLY A 316 -1.24 32.80 13.61
CA GLY A 316 -1.15 32.07 14.87
C GLY A 316 -0.05 31.02 14.95
N ALA A 317 0.98 31.06 14.09
CA ALA A 317 2.10 30.10 14.14
C ALA A 317 2.73 30.00 15.55
N ALA A 318 2.92 31.13 16.24
CA ALA A 318 3.41 31.17 17.63
C ALA A 318 2.44 30.53 18.65
N MET A 319 1.13 30.51 18.36
CA MET A 319 0.16 29.78 19.18
C MET A 319 0.27 28.26 18.95
N GLY A 320 0.53 27.83 17.71
CA GLY A 320 0.80 26.43 17.40
C GLY A 320 2.00 25.87 18.18
N GLU A 321 3.08 26.66 18.30
CA GLU A 321 4.27 26.28 19.09
C GLU A 321 3.95 26.07 20.57
N GLN A 322 3.17 26.99 21.16
CA GLN A 322 2.72 26.87 22.55
C GLN A 322 1.79 25.67 22.74
N ASN A 323 0.99 25.32 21.74
CA ASN A 323 0.09 24.17 21.80
C ASN A 323 0.84 22.84 21.76
N PHE A 324 1.92 22.73 20.96
CA PHE A 324 2.78 21.55 20.98
C PHE A 324 3.45 21.34 22.35
N GLU A 325 4.00 22.39 22.96
CA GLU A 325 4.59 22.28 24.30
C GLU A 325 3.56 21.88 25.37
N ARG A 326 2.34 22.41 25.27
CA ARG A 326 1.23 22.02 26.16
C ARG A 326 0.85 20.55 25.96
N ALA A 327 0.74 20.09 24.71
CA ALA A 327 0.45 18.69 24.40
C ALA A 327 1.50 17.76 25.01
N VAL A 328 2.80 18.08 24.87
CA VAL A 328 3.89 17.31 25.50
C VAL A 328 3.72 17.23 27.01
N ARG A 329 3.36 18.34 27.68
CA ARG A 329 3.16 18.36 29.15
C ARG A 329 1.99 17.50 29.61
N VAL A 330 0.95 17.38 28.79
CA VAL A 330 -0.22 16.52 29.09
C VAL A 330 0.12 15.04 28.85
N LEU A 331 0.90 14.74 27.81
CA LEU A 331 1.28 13.36 27.47
C LEU A 331 2.41 12.78 28.34
N GLU A 332 3.35 13.61 28.81
CA GLU A 332 4.52 13.18 29.61
C GLU A 332 4.18 12.42 30.92
N PRO A 333 3.14 12.77 31.69
CA PRO A 333 2.75 12.00 32.88
C PRO A 333 1.94 10.72 32.56
N LEU A 334 1.45 10.54 31.33
CA LEU A 334 0.63 9.40 30.97
C LEU A 334 1.48 8.14 30.76
N GLU A 335 0.93 6.98 31.13
CA GLU A 335 1.55 5.71 30.80
C GLU A 335 1.55 5.49 29.28
N LEU A 336 2.59 4.80 28.78
CA LEU A 336 2.72 4.48 27.36
C LEU A 336 1.73 3.37 26.98
N THR A 337 0.48 3.76 26.77
CA THR A 337 -0.56 2.90 26.17
C THR A 337 -0.51 3.02 24.64
N PRO A 338 -1.09 2.07 23.89
CA PRO A 338 -1.17 2.20 22.43
C PRO A 338 -1.90 3.49 21.99
N GLU A 339 -2.86 4.01 22.75
CA GLU A 339 -3.50 5.29 22.44
C GLU A 339 -2.50 6.45 22.55
N THR A 340 -1.78 6.50 23.67
CA THR A 340 -0.73 7.52 23.94
C THR A 340 0.40 7.44 22.91
N GLU A 341 0.83 6.24 22.50
CA GLU A 341 1.80 6.05 21.42
C GLU A 341 1.34 6.65 20.09
N ALA A 342 0.07 6.47 19.73
CA ALA A 342 -0.47 7.01 18.48
C ALA A 342 -0.46 8.56 18.51
N GLN A 343 -0.81 9.14 19.66
CA GLN A 343 -0.77 10.60 19.87
C GLN A 343 0.67 11.14 19.84
N TRP A 344 1.64 10.44 20.44
CA TRP A 344 3.06 10.81 20.35
C TRP A 344 3.60 10.73 18.91
N MET A 345 3.18 9.72 18.14
CA MET A 345 3.53 9.59 16.73
C MET A 345 2.99 10.76 15.92
N GLU A 346 1.69 11.06 16.04
CA GLU A 346 1.03 12.17 15.35
C GLU A 346 1.68 13.52 15.71
N LEU A 347 1.91 13.76 17.00
CA LEU A 347 2.62 14.95 17.48
C LEU A 347 4.02 15.05 16.87
N SER A 348 4.75 13.94 16.76
CA SER A 348 6.10 13.93 16.17
C SER A 348 6.11 14.29 14.69
N GLU A 349 5.15 13.79 13.90
CA GLU A 349 5.05 14.07 12.47
C GLU A 349 4.68 15.54 12.22
N LEU A 350 3.74 16.07 13.00
CA LEU A 350 3.34 17.47 12.93
C LEU A 350 4.45 18.42 13.40
N ALA A 351 5.18 18.04 14.45
CA ALA A 351 6.35 18.78 14.91
C ALA A 351 7.45 18.82 13.83
N LEU A 352 7.68 17.71 13.11
CA LEU A 352 8.61 17.70 11.97
C LEU A 352 8.12 18.57 10.81
N ALA A 353 6.82 18.52 10.48
CA ALA A 353 6.23 19.34 9.41
C ALA A 353 6.32 20.85 9.71
N SER A 354 6.18 21.24 10.98
CA SER A 354 6.33 22.62 11.46
C SER A 354 7.77 23.03 11.77
N ASN A 355 8.76 22.17 11.48
CA ASN A 355 10.18 22.39 11.74
C ASN A 355 10.56 22.54 13.23
N GLN A 356 9.73 22.02 14.14
CA GLN A 356 9.94 22.01 15.59
C GLN A 356 10.72 20.76 16.03
N VAL A 357 12.01 20.74 15.69
CA VAL A 357 12.91 19.58 15.86
C VAL A 357 13.07 19.16 17.33
N VAL A 358 13.10 20.12 18.26
CA VAL A 358 13.29 19.85 19.70
C VAL A 358 12.09 19.10 20.28
N ILE A 359 10.87 19.47 19.85
CA ILE A 359 9.64 18.79 20.28
C ILE A 359 9.61 17.38 19.67
N ALA A 360 9.94 17.24 18.39
CA ALA A 360 10.03 15.94 17.73
C ALA A 360 11.05 15.01 18.42
N GLU A 361 12.23 15.53 18.83
CA GLU A 361 13.23 14.75 19.58
C GLU A 361 12.64 14.19 20.89
N ARG A 362 11.90 15.02 21.64
CA ARG A 362 11.23 14.59 22.87
C ARG A 362 10.15 13.53 22.61
N CYS A 363 9.39 13.67 21.52
CA CYS A 363 8.35 12.70 21.15
C CYS A 363 8.97 11.33 20.80
N TYR A 364 10.02 11.30 19.98
CA TYR A 364 10.70 10.04 19.65
C TYR A 364 11.43 9.41 20.85
N ALA A 365 11.91 10.24 21.79
CA ALA A 365 12.46 9.74 23.05
C ALA A 365 11.37 9.07 23.91
N ALA A 366 10.16 9.65 23.97
CA ALA A 366 9.01 9.06 24.67
C ALA A 366 8.53 7.76 24.02
N LEU A 367 8.54 7.68 22.69
CA LEU A 367 8.22 6.47 21.92
C LEU A 367 9.29 5.36 22.01
N GLY A 368 10.49 5.68 22.50
CA GLY A 368 11.61 4.74 22.58
C GLY A 368 12.38 4.52 21.27
N ASP A 369 12.17 5.33 20.23
CA ASP A 369 12.95 5.26 18.99
C ASP A 369 14.33 5.91 19.17
N ILE A 370 15.29 5.10 19.61
CA ILE A 370 16.67 5.54 19.90
C ILE A 370 17.36 6.08 18.64
N THR A 371 17.03 5.56 17.45
CA THR A 371 17.73 5.90 16.21
C THR A 371 17.38 7.31 15.75
N ARG A 372 16.07 7.60 15.64
CA ARG A 372 15.57 8.92 15.27
C ARG A 372 15.91 9.96 16.33
N THR A 373 15.78 9.62 17.61
CA THR A 373 16.16 10.50 18.72
C THR A 373 17.64 10.91 18.63
N ARG A 374 18.55 9.95 18.43
CA ARG A 374 19.99 10.26 18.30
C ARG A 374 20.29 11.11 17.08
N PHE A 375 19.58 10.88 15.98
CA PHE A 375 19.73 11.69 14.78
C PHE A 375 19.25 13.13 15.01
N LEU A 376 18.04 13.32 15.53
CA LEU A 376 17.48 14.64 15.84
C LEU A 376 18.34 15.40 16.85
N HIS A 377 18.84 14.72 17.88
CA HIS A 377 19.79 15.30 18.82
C HIS A 377 21.06 15.84 18.14
N LYS A 378 21.58 15.11 17.13
CA LYS A 378 22.72 15.57 16.32
C LYS A 378 22.37 16.82 15.51
N VAL A 379 21.15 16.90 14.97
CA VAL A 379 20.64 18.08 14.23
C VAL A 379 20.53 19.27 15.18
N VAL A 380 19.88 19.10 16.34
CA VAL A 380 19.71 20.17 17.35
C VAL A 380 21.07 20.70 17.82
N LYS A 381 22.03 19.81 18.10
CA LYS A 381 23.39 20.23 18.50
C LYS A 381 24.12 20.99 17.40
N LYS A 382 23.92 20.62 16.12
CA LYS A 382 24.47 21.36 14.97
C LYS A 382 23.79 22.72 14.81
N ALA A 383 22.47 22.79 14.98
CA ALA A 383 21.73 24.05 14.98
C ALA A 383 22.20 25.00 16.09
N GLN A 384 22.38 24.49 17.32
CA GLN A 384 22.92 25.28 18.43
C GLN A 384 24.33 25.84 18.16
N ARG A 385 25.21 25.05 17.53
CA ARG A 385 26.54 25.52 17.12
C ARG A 385 26.46 26.59 16.03
N ALA A 386 25.62 26.38 15.02
CA ALA A 386 25.41 27.36 13.96
C ALA A 386 24.80 28.67 14.49
N ALA A 387 23.87 28.58 15.45
CA ALA A 387 23.31 29.74 16.13
C ALA A 387 24.39 30.54 16.88
N ALA A 388 25.32 29.85 17.55
CA ALA A 388 26.44 30.48 18.25
C ALA A 388 27.45 31.17 17.31
N GLU A 389 27.66 30.62 16.11
CA GLU A 389 28.63 31.14 15.14
C GLU A 389 28.08 32.24 14.23
N HIS A 390 26.79 32.20 13.86
CA HIS A 390 26.20 33.09 12.86
C HIS A 390 25.06 33.96 13.39
N GLY A 391 24.59 33.73 14.62
CA GLY A 391 23.43 34.42 15.19
C GLY A 391 22.10 33.95 14.59
N GLY A 392 21.01 34.08 15.37
CA GLY A 392 19.67 33.60 14.99
C GLY A 392 19.39 32.16 15.43
N ASP A 393 18.38 31.53 14.83
CA ASP A 393 17.86 30.22 15.27
C ASP A 393 18.73 29.03 14.85
N GLY A 394 19.80 29.26 14.06
CA GLY A 394 20.74 28.22 13.64
C GLY A 394 20.20 27.20 12.60
N TYR A 395 18.88 27.17 12.37
CA TYR A 395 18.21 26.29 11.40
C TYR A 395 18.39 26.70 9.95
N ASP A 396 18.78 27.95 9.66
CA ASP A 396 19.08 28.42 8.30
C ASP A 396 20.43 27.96 7.75
N SER A 397 21.27 27.35 8.60
CA SER A 397 22.52 26.75 8.15
C SER A 397 22.26 25.64 7.13
N TYR A 398 23.02 25.64 6.04
CA TYR A 398 22.91 24.64 4.95
C TYR A 398 22.99 23.21 5.49
N ALA A 399 23.83 22.97 6.51
CA ALA A 399 24.03 21.65 7.10
C ALA A 399 22.78 21.17 7.86
N VAL A 400 22.07 22.08 8.52
CA VAL A 400 20.83 21.78 9.26
C VAL A 400 19.69 21.58 8.27
N ARG A 401 19.56 22.47 7.26
CA ARG A 401 18.58 22.33 6.18
C ARG A 401 18.71 21.02 5.40
N ALA A 402 19.94 20.60 5.09
CA ALA A 402 20.19 19.31 4.44
C ALA A 402 19.76 18.13 5.32
N GLN A 403 20.01 18.20 6.63
CA GLN A 403 19.58 17.15 7.57
C GLN A 403 18.06 17.11 7.79
N LEU A 404 17.38 18.26 7.74
CA LEU A 404 15.92 18.33 7.77
C LEU A 404 15.30 17.80 6.48
N ALA A 405 15.86 18.15 5.32
CA ALA A 405 15.44 17.60 4.04
C ALA A 405 15.63 16.07 3.99
N MET A 406 16.69 15.55 4.64
CA MET A 406 16.88 14.11 4.82
C MET A 406 15.76 13.46 5.63
N LEU A 407 15.32 14.09 6.73
CA LEU A 407 14.19 13.60 7.53
C LEU A 407 12.87 13.61 6.75
N ALA A 408 12.65 14.64 5.94
CA ALA A 408 11.50 14.75 5.04
C ALA A 408 11.57 13.79 3.83
N LYS A 409 12.59 12.93 3.75
CA LYS A 409 12.85 11.99 2.64
C LYS A 409 13.09 12.68 1.28
N GLN A 410 13.52 13.94 1.29
CA GLN A 410 13.81 14.75 0.11
C GLN A 410 15.31 14.71 -0.24
N TRP A 411 15.82 13.53 -0.59
CA TRP A 411 17.25 13.32 -0.92
C TRP A 411 17.80 14.26 -2.00
N PRO A 412 17.10 14.51 -3.14
CA PRO A 412 17.64 15.38 -4.18
C PRO A 412 17.78 16.83 -3.71
N ALA A 413 16.87 17.30 -2.84
CA ALA A 413 16.95 18.64 -2.27
C ALA A 413 18.13 18.76 -1.30
N ALA A 414 18.35 17.75 -0.46
CA ALA A 414 19.49 17.70 0.45
C ALA A 414 20.84 17.65 -0.29
N GLU A 415 20.93 16.83 -1.35
CA GLU A 415 22.11 16.74 -2.22
C GLU A 415 22.42 18.09 -2.87
N ALA A 416 21.41 18.72 -3.49
CA ALA A 416 21.58 20.01 -4.15
C ALA A 416 22.08 21.11 -3.19
N LEU A 417 21.58 21.13 -1.95
CA LEU A 417 22.01 22.09 -0.93
C LEU A 417 23.49 21.90 -0.53
N LEU A 418 23.94 20.65 -0.37
CA LEU A 418 25.33 20.35 0.02
C LEU A 418 26.32 20.52 -1.14
N VAL A 419 25.93 20.09 -2.34
CA VAL A 419 26.75 20.23 -3.55
C VAL A 419 26.90 21.69 -3.96
N ALA A 420 25.85 22.51 -3.81
CA ALA A 420 25.93 23.96 -4.09
C ALA A 420 26.96 24.68 -3.21
N GLN A 421 27.20 24.18 -1.99
CA GLN A 421 28.22 24.70 -1.07
C GLN A 421 29.60 24.06 -1.26
N GLY A 422 29.76 23.15 -2.23
CA GLY A 422 31.00 22.45 -2.51
C GLY A 422 31.40 21.40 -1.46
N LYS A 423 30.48 21.03 -0.56
CA LYS A 423 30.75 20.10 0.55
C LYS A 423 30.36 18.66 0.20
N VAL A 424 31.13 18.07 -0.70
CA VAL A 424 30.90 16.70 -1.22
C VAL A 424 31.09 15.65 -0.12
N ASP A 425 32.08 15.83 0.76
CA ASP A 425 32.33 14.94 1.91
C ASP A 425 31.11 14.83 2.84
N GLU A 426 30.47 15.97 3.14
CA GLU A 426 29.27 15.99 4.00
C GLU A 426 28.06 15.36 3.30
N CYS A 427 28.00 15.43 1.96
CA CYS A 427 26.97 14.76 1.16
C CYS A 427 27.15 13.23 1.16
N ILE A 428 28.38 12.74 1.04
CA ILE A 428 28.65 11.29 1.15
C ILE A 428 28.36 10.80 2.58
N ALA A 429 28.78 11.57 3.59
CA ALA A 429 28.49 11.27 4.98
C ALA A 429 26.97 11.27 5.28
N MET A 430 26.18 12.08 4.59
CA MET A 430 24.71 12.08 4.69
C MET A 430 24.12 10.73 4.28
N TYR A 431 24.55 10.14 3.17
CA TYR A 431 24.09 8.81 2.74
C TYR A 431 24.54 7.69 3.69
N GLN A 432 25.73 7.82 4.29
CA GLN A 432 26.20 6.88 5.32
C GLN A 432 25.43 7.02 6.63
N ASP A 433 25.13 8.26 7.04
CA ASP A 433 24.28 8.54 8.20
C ASP A 433 22.87 7.94 7.96
N ALA A 434 22.29 8.11 6.77
CA ALA A 434 21.00 7.52 6.40
C ALA A 434 20.96 6.01 6.64
N TYR A 435 22.00 5.31 6.21
CA TYR A 435 22.18 3.88 6.46
C TYR A 435 22.26 3.56 7.96
N LYS A 436 23.08 4.31 8.70
CA LYS A 436 23.30 4.11 10.15
C LYS A 436 22.03 4.30 10.98
N TYR A 437 21.17 5.24 10.58
CA TYR A 437 19.93 5.57 11.28
C TYR A 437 18.70 4.86 10.70
N GLY A 438 18.87 3.96 9.71
CA GLY A 438 17.78 3.16 9.15
C GLY A 438 16.72 3.99 8.41
N LEU A 439 17.10 5.15 7.86
CA LEU A 439 16.16 6.03 7.16
C LEU A 439 15.81 5.45 5.77
N PRO A 440 14.53 5.34 5.40
CA PRO A 440 14.12 4.76 4.12
C PRO A 440 14.48 5.68 2.93
N ALA A 441 14.96 5.07 1.84
CA ALA A 441 15.47 5.77 0.66
C ALA A 441 14.39 6.45 -0.20
N HIS A 442 13.12 6.00 -0.17
CA HIS A 442 12.05 6.53 -1.00
C HIS A 442 10.71 6.64 -0.26
N ALA A 443 9.87 7.59 -0.67
CA ALA A 443 8.55 7.89 -0.09
C ALA A 443 7.42 6.96 -0.60
N GLY A 444 7.73 5.85 -1.26
CA GLY A 444 6.74 4.98 -1.88
C GLY A 444 6.91 3.52 -1.48
N SER A 445 5.84 2.95 -0.93
CA SER A 445 5.58 1.54 -0.63
C SER A 445 6.41 0.86 0.48
N HIS A 446 5.69 0.45 1.52
CA HIS A 446 6.03 -0.46 2.62
C HIS A 446 7.21 -0.07 3.53
N GLU A 447 6.89 0.11 4.82
CA GLU A 447 7.80 0.37 5.97
C GLU A 447 8.80 -0.75 6.26
N GLN A 448 8.95 -1.74 5.39
CA GLN A 448 9.99 -2.73 5.55
C GLN A 448 11.31 -2.16 5.04
N ALA A 449 12.33 -2.22 5.90
CA ALA A 449 13.72 -1.92 5.58
C ALA A 449 14.24 -2.95 4.55
N ASP A 450 13.73 -2.88 3.33
CA ASP A 450 14.11 -3.76 2.25
C ASP A 450 15.57 -3.48 1.87
N LEU A 451 16.35 -4.56 1.72
CA LEU A 451 17.74 -4.51 1.25
C LEU A 451 17.91 -3.67 -0.03
N GLY A 452 16.85 -3.54 -0.84
CA GLY A 452 16.82 -2.73 -2.05
C GLY A 452 16.93 -1.21 -1.80
N GLY A 453 16.36 -0.70 -0.71
CA GLY A 453 16.44 0.72 -0.37
C GLY A 453 17.84 1.15 0.06
N PHE A 454 18.52 0.32 0.86
CA PHE A 454 19.91 0.58 1.26
C PHE A 454 20.87 0.52 0.08
N LEU A 455 20.61 -0.37 -0.88
CA LEU A 455 21.40 -0.44 -2.08
C LEU A 455 21.28 0.84 -2.94
N ALA A 456 20.08 1.41 -3.07
CA ALA A 456 19.88 2.65 -3.81
C ALA A 456 20.69 3.82 -3.21
N LEU A 457 20.73 3.92 -1.87
CA LEU A 457 21.53 4.92 -1.16
C LEU A 457 23.03 4.81 -1.45
N TRP A 458 23.58 3.59 -1.54
CA TRP A 458 24.98 3.38 -1.91
C TRP A 458 25.28 3.74 -3.37
N GLU A 459 24.37 3.38 -4.29
CA GLU A 459 24.50 3.72 -5.71
C GLU A 459 24.44 5.25 -5.90
N ASP A 460 23.57 5.95 -5.18
CA ASP A 460 23.48 7.41 -5.18
C ASP A 460 24.72 8.08 -4.59
N ALA A 461 25.25 7.57 -3.47
CA ALA A 461 26.49 8.09 -2.88
C ALA A 461 27.68 7.96 -3.85
N LEU A 462 27.79 6.82 -4.55
CA LEU A 462 28.82 6.59 -5.56
C LEU A 462 28.63 7.48 -6.79
N ARG A 463 27.38 7.69 -7.23
CA ARG A 463 27.05 8.63 -8.32
C ARG A 463 27.54 10.03 -7.99
N VAL A 464 27.25 10.52 -6.79
CA VAL A 464 27.68 11.86 -6.35
C VAL A 464 29.21 11.95 -6.28
N ALA A 465 29.87 10.93 -5.74
CA ALA A 465 31.32 10.86 -5.67
C ALA A 465 31.99 10.88 -7.06
N ASP A 466 31.42 10.15 -8.04
CA ASP A 466 31.92 10.10 -9.41
C ASP A 466 31.68 11.42 -10.16
N GLN A 467 30.50 12.04 -9.99
CA GLN A 467 30.18 13.34 -10.59
C GLN A 467 31.09 14.45 -10.08
N CYS A 468 31.43 14.39 -8.78
CA CYS A 468 32.29 15.38 -8.13
C CYS A 468 33.79 15.05 -8.22
N LYS A 469 34.18 13.92 -8.84
CA LYS A 469 35.57 13.41 -8.91
C LYS A 469 36.26 13.38 -7.55
N HIS A 470 35.57 12.81 -6.56
CA HIS A 470 36.05 12.80 -5.18
C HIS A 470 37.31 11.93 -5.01
N PRO A 471 38.35 12.38 -4.26
CA PRO A 471 39.57 11.60 -4.05
C PRO A 471 39.35 10.28 -3.30
N GLU A 472 38.32 10.18 -2.47
CA GLU A 472 37.99 8.96 -1.69
C GLU A 472 36.97 8.03 -2.38
N ALA A 473 36.63 8.27 -3.66
CA ALA A 473 35.65 7.46 -4.37
C ALA A 473 36.02 5.96 -4.43
N GLU A 474 37.31 5.64 -4.59
CA GLU A 474 37.78 4.25 -4.58
C GLU A 474 37.64 3.57 -3.20
N ALA A 475 37.89 4.32 -2.12
CA ALA A 475 37.69 3.81 -0.76
C ALA A 475 36.22 3.50 -0.48
N LEU A 476 35.30 4.37 -0.96
CA LEU A 476 33.86 4.16 -0.84
C LEU A 476 33.39 2.94 -1.64
N ARG A 477 33.91 2.72 -2.84
CA ARG A 477 33.66 1.49 -3.64
C ARG A 477 34.11 0.23 -2.91
N GLY A 478 35.27 0.27 -2.25
CA GLY A 478 35.75 -0.84 -1.43
C GLY A 478 34.83 -1.16 -0.23
N GLN A 479 34.28 -0.13 0.43
CA GLN A 479 33.30 -0.32 1.51
C GLN A 479 31.98 -0.90 0.99
N TYR A 480 31.48 -0.36 -0.13
CA TYR A 480 30.28 -0.87 -0.80
C TYR A 480 30.42 -2.34 -1.20
N TYR A 481 31.55 -2.72 -1.79
CA TYR A 481 31.82 -4.10 -2.16
C TYR A 481 31.80 -5.06 -0.96
N LYS A 482 32.43 -4.67 0.16
CA LYS A 482 32.36 -5.45 1.42
C LYS A 482 30.92 -5.61 1.90
N TRP A 483 30.11 -4.56 1.80
CA TRP A 483 28.71 -4.61 2.18
C TRP A 483 27.88 -5.54 1.27
N LEU A 484 28.12 -5.53 -0.05
CA LEU A 484 27.44 -6.43 -0.99
C LEU A 484 27.70 -7.91 -0.66
N ILE A 485 28.94 -8.25 -0.27
CA ILE A 485 29.28 -9.60 0.17
C ILE A 485 28.56 -9.96 1.48
N GLN A 486 28.56 -9.06 2.46
CA GLN A 486 27.91 -9.29 3.76
C GLN A 486 26.40 -9.45 3.64
N THR A 487 25.78 -8.79 2.66
CA THR A 487 24.33 -8.84 2.41
C THR A 487 23.92 -9.97 1.45
N GLY A 488 24.87 -10.75 0.93
CA GLY A 488 24.59 -11.84 -0.01
C GLY A 488 24.15 -11.37 -1.39
N GLN A 489 24.43 -10.13 -1.78
CA GLN A 489 24.09 -9.58 -3.10
C GLN A 489 25.18 -9.88 -4.13
N GLU A 490 25.40 -11.16 -4.37
CA GLU A 490 26.54 -11.67 -5.13
C GLU A 490 26.49 -11.33 -6.63
N GLU A 491 25.29 -11.18 -7.20
CA GLU A 491 25.10 -10.73 -8.58
C GLU A 491 25.70 -9.34 -8.83
N LYS A 492 25.47 -8.41 -7.89
CA LYS A 492 25.96 -7.04 -8.02
C LYS A 492 27.43 -6.95 -7.64
N ALA A 493 27.89 -7.74 -6.67
CA ALA A 493 29.31 -7.85 -6.37
C ALA A 493 30.10 -8.36 -7.60
N GLY A 494 29.57 -9.34 -8.33
CA GLY A 494 30.14 -9.82 -9.58
C GLY A 494 30.21 -8.75 -10.67
N LEU A 495 29.14 -7.94 -10.80
CA LEU A 495 29.11 -6.80 -11.73
C LEU A 495 30.17 -5.74 -11.44
N VAL A 496 30.42 -5.45 -10.16
CA VAL A 496 31.48 -4.50 -9.76
C VAL A 496 32.85 -5.07 -10.17
N LYS A 497 33.09 -6.37 -9.94
CA LYS A 497 34.34 -7.05 -10.32
C LYS A 497 34.56 -7.13 -11.83
N GLU A 498 33.48 -7.31 -12.60
CA GLU A 498 33.51 -7.26 -14.06
C GLU A 498 33.97 -5.88 -14.57
N ARG A 499 33.47 -4.79 -13.96
CA ARG A 499 33.89 -3.42 -14.28
C ARG A 499 35.35 -3.13 -13.90
N GLU A 500 35.85 -3.77 -12.86
CA GLU A 500 37.27 -3.70 -12.44
C GLU A 500 38.20 -4.56 -13.32
N GLY A 501 37.64 -5.41 -14.19
CA GLY A 501 38.39 -6.32 -15.07
C GLY A 501 38.79 -7.66 -14.43
N ASP A 502 38.31 -7.96 -13.22
CA ASP A 502 38.54 -9.24 -12.54
C ASP A 502 37.40 -10.23 -12.84
N TYR A 503 37.46 -10.81 -14.04
CA TYR A 503 36.44 -11.75 -14.52
C TYR A 503 36.43 -13.07 -13.74
N LEU A 504 37.58 -13.54 -13.25
CA LEU A 504 37.65 -14.78 -12.47
C LEU A 504 36.97 -14.62 -11.10
N GLY A 505 37.18 -13.48 -10.44
CA GLY A 505 36.45 -13.12 -9.23
C GLY A 505 34.94 -12.96 -9.48
N ALA A 506 34.56 -12.35 -10.59
CA ALA A 506 33.15 -12.18 -10.97
C ALA A 506 32.44 -13.53 -11.21
N ILE A 507 33.08 -14.45 -11.94
CA ILE A 507 32.55 -15.81 -12.20
C ILE A 507 32.32 -16.56 -10.89
N ALA A 508 33.29 -16.50 -9.96
CA ALA A 508 33.14 -17.15 -8.66
C ALA A 508 31.92 -16.62 -7.89
N LEU A 509 31.70 -15.30 -7.89
CA LEU A 509 30.56 -14.66 -7.24
C LEU A 509 29.22 -14.99 -7.93
N TYR A 510 29.19 -15.08 -9.25
CA TYR A 510 27.98 -15.50 -9.96
C TYR A 510 27.62 -16.96 -9.71
N LEU A 511 28.62 -17.82 -9.53
CA LEU A 511 28.41 -19.22 -9.16
C LEU A 511 27.90 -19.36 -7.72
N THR A 512 28.43 -18.58 -6.77
CA THR A 512 27.90 -18.57 -5.40
C THR A 512 26.48 -18.02 -5.36
N GLY A 513 26.18 -16.99 -6.17
CA GLY A 513 24.86 -16.36 -6.29
C GLY A 513 23.80 -17.19 -7.04
N GLY A 514 24.12 -18.42 -7.45
CA GLY A 514 23.18 -19.29 -8.15
C GLY A 514 22.83 -18.83 -9.58
N LEU A 515 23.70 -18.04 -10.22
CA LEU A 515 23.54 -17.51 -11.58
C LEU A 515 24.54 -18.13 -12.57
N PRO A 516 24.48 -19.46 -12.83
CA PRO A 516 25.43 -20.14 -13.70
C PRO A 516 25.32 -19.68 -15.17
N ALA A 517 24.15 -19.19 -15.59
CA ALA A 517 23.95 -18.65 -16.93
C ALA A 517 24.74 -17.35 -17.16
N ARG A 518 24.90 -16.52 -16.13
CA ARG A 518 25.65 -15.26 -16.20
C ARG A 518 27.15 -15.50 -16.05
N ALA A 519 27.54 -16.51 -15.26
CA ALA A 519 28.93 -16.96 -15.13
C ALA A 519 29.51 -17.58 -16.42
N ALA A 520 28.65 -18.06 -17.33
CA ALA A 520 29.04 -18.70 -18.58
C ALA A 520 29.12 -17.76 -19.80
N GLN A 521 28.58 -16.54 -19.67
CA GLN A 521 28.74 -15.47 -20.66
C GLN A 521 30.10 -14.82 -20.51
#